data_AF-A0A3L6QPE2-F1
#
_entry.id   AF-A0A3L6QPE2-F1
#
_cell.length_a   1.000
_cell.length_b   1.000
_cell.length_c   1.000
_cell.angle_alpha   90.00
_cell.angle_beta   90.00
_cell.angle_gamma   90.00
#
_symmetry.space_group_name_H-M   'P 1'
#
loop_
_entity.id
_entity.type
_entity.pdbx_description
1 polymer ?
#
loop_
_entity_poly.entity_id
_entity_poly.type
_entity_poly.pdbx_seq_one_letter_code
_entity_poly.pdbx_strand_id
1 'polypeptide(L)'
;MAITNRKKLEAAYTFDGQPFDRALLADKGEKHGPRKTRVYHLAAVPTLGAAGAPEFRTQNATGFFEVEVKITGRFKSTARHTKCDLEATCPLKLQLAPPGTTATVFQKVKCKLAKPKKYCSYT
;
A
#
# COMPACT_ATOMS: atom_id res chain seq x y z
N MET A 1 19.61 14.83 -5.65
CA MET A 1 19.73 13.38 -5.41
C MET A 1 18.42 12.68 -5.80
N ALA A 2 18.41 11.90 -6.87
CA ALA A 2 17.20 11.21 -7.32
C ALA A 2 17.18 9.74 -6.85
N ILE A 3 16.02 9.27 -6.40
CA ILE A 3 15.77 7.84 -6.19
C ILE A 3 15.17 7.29 -7.48
N THR A 4 15.60 6.12 -7.93
CA THR A 4 15.05 5.48 -9.14
C THR A 4 14.50 4.10 -8.79
N ASN A 5 13.25 3.84 -9.15
CA ASN A 5 12.63 2.54 -8.97
C ASN A 5 13.30 1.50 -9.88
N ARG A 6 13.83 0.42 -9.31
CA ARG A 6 14.46 -0.69 -10.03
C ARG A 6 13.49 -1.85 -10.26
N LYS A 7 12.49 -1.97 -9.41
CA LYS A 7 11.31 -2.80 -9.59
C LYS A 7 10.08 -1.91 -9.53
N LYS A 8 8.94 -2.46 -9.98
CA LYS A 8 7.64 -1.85 -9.74
C LYS A 8 7.43 -1.65 -8.23
N LEU A 9 6.85 -0.52 -7.88
CA LEU A 9 6.35 -0.26 -6.54
C LEU A 9 4.88 -0.67 -6.55
N GLU A 10 4.54 -1.68 -5.76
CA GLU A 10 3.20 -2.28 -5.76
C GLU A 10 2.62 -2.23 -4.35
N ALA A 11 1.35 -1.92 -4.25
CA ALA A 11 0.54 -2.06 -3.05
C ALA A 11 -0.27 -3.34 -3.18
N ALA A 12 0.05 -4.37 -2.39
CA ALA A 12 -0.75 -5.57 -2.26
C ALA A 12 -1.76 -5.38 -1.14
N TYR A 13 -3.04 -5.58 -1.44
CA TYR A 13 -4.10 -5.58 -0.45
C TYR A 13 -4.34 -7.01 0.03
N THR A 14 -4.27 -7.19 1.33
CA THR A 14 -4.48 -8.45 2.03
C THR A 14 -5.64 -8.32 2.99
N PHE A 15 -6.53 -9.30 2.98
CA PHE A 15 -7.65 -9.41 3.89
C PHE A 15 -7.50 -10.72 4.64
N ASP A 16 -7.45 -10.65 5.97
CA ASP A 16 -7.18 -11.81 6.85
C ASP A 16 -5.96 -12.65 6.41
N GLY A 17 -4.88 -11.97 5.99
CA GLY A 17 -3.66 -12.61 5.49
C GLY A 17 -3.73 -13.14 4.06
N GLN A 18 -4.90 -13.16 3.42
CA GLN A 18 -5.05 -13.54 2.02
C GLN A 18 -4.95 -12.33 1.08
N PRO A 19 -4.03 -12.32 0.10
CA PRO A 19 -3.96 -11.25 -0.88
C PRO A 19 -5.15 -11.35 -1.84
N PHE A 20 -5.93 -10.28 -1.96
CA PHE A 20 -7.10 -10.26 -2.85
C PHE A 20 -6.92 -9.29 -4.04
N ASP A 21 -6.07 -8.27 -3.91
CA ASP A 21 -5.82 -7.32 -4.99
C ASP A 21 -4.40 -6.73 -4.95
N ARG A 22 -3.93 -6.20 -6.07
CA ARG A 22 -2.62 -5.52 -6.19
C ARG A 22 -2.75 -4.29 -7.07
N ALA A 23 -2.34 -3.15 -6.54
CA ALA A 23 -2.27 -1.90 -7.30
C ALA A 23 -0.81 -1.49 -7.58
N LEU A 24 -0.57 -1.03 -8.79
CA LEU A 24 0.72 -0.45 -9.18
C LEU A 24 0.78 1.01 -8.72
N LEU A 25 1.78 1.34 -7.90
CA LEU A 25 2.05 2.71 -7.44
C LEU A 25 3.03 3.42 -8.38
N ALA A 26 4.10 2.73 -8.78
CA ALA A 26 5.15 3.31 -9.62
C ALA A 26 5.80 2.25 -10.50
N ASP A 27 6.13 2.63 -11.73
CA ASP A 27 6.77 1.73 -12.67
C ASP A 27 8.29 1.62 -12.46
N LYS A 28 8.85 0.55 -13.01
CA LYS A 28 10.30 0.39 -13.07
C LYS A 28 10.91 1.51 -13.90
N GLY A 29 11.94 2.15 -13.36
CA GLY A 29 12.66 3.26 -14.00
C GLY A 29 12.15 4.64 -13.60
N GLU A 30 11.01 4.72 -12.90
CA GLU A 30 10.47 5.99 -12.45
C GLU A 30 11.45 6.66 -11.47
N LYS A 31 11.69 7.96 -11.70
CA LYS A 31 12.61 8.78 -10.91
C LYS A 31 11.83 9.66 -9.95
N HIS A 32 12.25 9.60 -8.69
CA HIS A 32 11.77 10.45 -7.63
C HIS A 32 12.83 11.49 -7.28
N GLY A 33 12.48 12.77 -7.44
CA GLY A 33 13.41 13.87 -7.21
C GLY A 33 13.79 14.05 -5.73
N PRO A 34 14.93 14.68 -5.43
CA PRO A 34 15.32 14.97 -4.05
C PRO A 34 14.27 15.84 -3.37
N ARG A 35 13.97 15.55 -2.10
CA ARG A 35 13.09 16.36 -1.23
C ARG A 35 11.67 16.61 -1.78
N LYS A 36 11.25 15.83 -2.78
CA LYS A 36 9.88 15.90 -3.29
C LYS A 36 9.03 14.87 -2.54
N THR A 37 7.86 15.28 -2.08
CA THR A 37 6.82 14.32 -1.67
C THR A 37 6.06 13.91 -2.92
N ARG A 38 5.87 12.60 -3.16
CA ARG A 38 4.92 12.12 -4.18
C ARG A 38 3.69 11.60 -3.47
N VAL A 39 2.54 12.04 -3.96
CA VAL A 39 1.25 11.48 -3.61
C VAL A 39 0.89 10.50 -4.73
N TYR A 40 0.66 9.24 -4.37
CA TYR A 40 0.17 8.23 -5.28
C TYR A 40 -1.34 8.12 -5.08
N HIS A 41 -2.11 8.49 -6.11
CA HIS A 41 -3.55 8.31 -6.12
C HIS A 41 -3.86 6.91 -6.67
N LEU A 42 -4.41 6.06 -5.83
CA LEU A 42 -4.90 4.75 -6.24
C LEU A 42 -6.38 4.89 -6.61
N ALA A 43 -6.68 4.79 -7.90
CA ALA A 43 -8.05 4.78 -8.41
C ALA A 43 -8.57 3.35 -8.62
N ALA A 44 -8.02 2.37 -7.89
CA ALA A 44 -8.52 1.00 -7.94
C ALA A 44 -9.78 0.90 -7.08
N VAL A 45 -10.83 0.28 -7.63
CA VAL A 45 -11.94 -0.26 -6.84
C VAL A 45 -11.53 -1.70 -6.51
N PRO A 46 -10.90 -1.96 -5.35
CA PRO A 46 -10.54 -3.31 -4.96
C PRO A 46 -11.78 -4.18 -4.93
N THR A 47 -11.79 -5.27 -5.71
CA THR A 47 -12.84 -6.28 -5.65
C THR A 47 -12.37 -7.40 -4.75
N LEU A 48 -13.08 -7.63 -3.63
CA LEU A 48 -12.95 -8.88 -2.90
C LEU A 48 -13.53 -9.97 -3.79
N GLY A 49 -12.66 -10.72 -4.48
CA GLY A 49 -13.06 -11.89 -5.25
C GLY A 49 -13.73 -12.95 -4.37
N ALA A 50 -14.13 -14.07 -4.96
CA ALA A 50 -14.86 -15.15 -4.25
C ALA A 50 -14.16 -15.67 -2.98
N ALA A 51 -12.83 -15.54 -2.90
CA ALA A 51 -12.03 -15.95 -1.74
C ALA A 51 -12.23 -15.06 -0.51
N GLY A 52 -12.61 -13.79 -0.65
CA GLY A 52 -12.83 -12.86 0.47
C GLY A 52 -14.31 -12.65 0.82
N ALA A 53 -15.23 -13.28 0.09
CA ALA A 53 -16.67 -13.16 0.31
C ALA A 53 -17.16 -13.75 1.66
N PRO A 54 -16.66 -14.89 2.18
CA PRO A 54 -17.13 -15.42 3.46
C PRO A 54 -16.66 -14.60 4.66
N GLU A 55 -15.40 -14.13 4.64
CA GLU A 55 -14.86 -13.23 5.66
C GLU A 55 -15.50 -11.84 5.56
N PHE A 56 -15.79 -11.36 4.34
CA PHE A 56 -16.56 -10.14 4.13
C PHE A 56 -17.96 -10.24 4.74
N ARG A 57 -18.68 -11.35 4.55
CA ARG A 57 -20.01 -11.54 5.16
C ARG A 57 -19.95 -11.55 6.69
N THR A 58 -18.89 -12.11 7.26
CA THR A 58 -18.68 -12.17 8.70
C THR A 58 -18.37 -10.79 9.27
N GLN A 59 -17.48 -10.03 8.64
CA GLN A 59 -17.11 -8.68 9.08
C GLN A 59 -18.15 -7.60 8.71
N ASN A 60 -19.00 -7.85 7.71
CA ASN A 60 -20.16 -7.02 7.38
C ASN A 60 -21.15 -6.95 8.55
N ALA A 61 -21.26 -8.03 9.34
CA ALA A 61 -22.09 -8.03 10.55
C ALA A 61 -21.54 -7.08 11.64
N THR A 62 -20.23 -6.81 11.66
CA THR A 62 -19.57 -5.86 12.57
C THR A 62 -19.41 -4.44 12.01
N GLY A 63 -19.64 -4.22 10.71
CA GLY A 63 -19.59 -2.90 10.07
C GLY A 63 -18.19 -2.32 9.82
N PHE A 64 -17.13 -3.06 10.14
CA PHE A 64 -15.73 -2.68 9.91
C PHE A 64 -14.98 -3.80 9.20
N PHE A 65 -14.20 -3.43 8.19
CA PHE A 65 -13.24 -4.31 7.52
C PHE A 65 -11.82 -3.92 7.84
N GLU A 66 -11.04 -4.88 8.31
CA GLU A 66 -9.59 -4.70 8.47
C GLU A 66 -8.87 -5.22 7.24
N VAL A 67 -8.33 -4.29 6.45
CA VAL A 67 -7.52 -4.58 5.26
C VAL A 67 -6.08 -4.20 5.55
N GLU A 68 -5.14 -5.11 5.36
CA GLU A 68 -3.72 -4.80 5.42
C GLU A 68 -3.21 -4.44 4.02
N VAL A 69 -2.52 -3.31 3.88
CA VAL A 69 -1.86 -2.91 2.63
C VAL A 69 -0.36 -3.09 2.78
N LYS A 70 0.22 -4.02 2.02
CA LYS A 70 1.67 -4.21 1.93
C LYS A 70 2.22 -3.50 0.70
N ILE A 71 2.96 -2.42 0.92
CA ILE A 71 3.69 -1.70 -0.11
C ILE A 71 5.07 -2.33 -0.22
N THR A 72 5.38 -2.86 -1.40
CA THR A 72 6.69 -3.46 -1.68
C THR A 72 7.32 -2.82 -2.91
N GLY A 73 8.62 -2.56 -2.86
CA GLY A 73 9.34 -1.97 -3.98
C GLY A 73 10.85 -2.09 -3.80
N ARG A 74 11.59 -1.89 -4.89
CA ARG A 74 13.05 -1.82 -4.83
C ARG A 74 13.52 -0.57 -5.53
N PHE A 75 14.26 0.26 -4.82
CA PHE A 75 14.76 1.53 -5.32
C PHE A 75 16.29 1.60 -5.24
N LYS A 76 16.89 2.38 -6.14
CA LYS A 76 18.32 2.69 -6.12
C LYS A 76 18.46 4.19 -5.86
N SER A 77 19.21 4.55 -4.83
CA SER A 77 19.62 5.93 -4.64
C SER A 77 20.79 6.25 -5.57
N THR A 78 20.69 7.33 -6.33
CA THR A 78 21.82 7.80 -7.16
C THR A 78 22.99 8.30 -6.32
N ALA A 79 22.75 8.76 -5.09
CA ALA A 79 23.78 9.35 -4.23
C ALA A 79 24.74 8.32 -3.60
N ARG A 80 24.27 7.10 -3.31
CA ARG A 80 25.08 6.07 -2.65
C ARG A 80 25.25 4.80 -3.49
N HIS A 81 24.70 4.77 -4.70
CA HIS A 81 24.56 3.59 -5.57
C HIS A 81 23.98 2.33 -4.91
N THR A 82 23.52 2.43 -3.67
CA THR A 82 22.96 1.35 -2.87
C THR A 82 21.57 0.96 -3.38
N LYS A 83 21.32 -0.35 -3.42
CA LYS A 83 20.01 -0.93 -3.70
C LYS A 83 19.27 -1.09 -2.38
N CYS A 84 18.09 -0.52 -2.27
CA CYS A 84 17.26 -0.55 -1.09
C CYS A 84 15.92 -1.20 -1.40
N ASP A 85 15.50 -2.11 -0.54
CA ASP A 85 14.16 -2.67 -0.56
C ASP A 85 13.27 -1.76 0.30
N LEU A 86 12.07 -1.45 -0.19
CA LEU A 86 11.01 -0.81 0.56
C LEU A 86 9.98 -1.87 0.85
N GLU A 87 9.68 -2.06 2.12
CA GLU A 87 8.55 -2.86 2.57
C GLU A 87 7.85 -2.05 3.66
N ALA A 88 6.56 -1.82 3.48
CA ALA A 88 5.74 -1.10 4.45
C ALA A 88 4.38 -1.78 4.55
N THR A 89 3.90 -1.93 5.77
CA THR A 89 2.58 -2.51 6.06
C THR A 89 1.70 -1.44 6.68
N CYS A 90 0.58 -1.13 6.02
CA CYS A 90 -0.40 -0.15 6.47
C CYS A 90 -1.69 -0.87 6.86
N PRO A 91 -2.06 -0.92 8.15
CA PRO A 91 -3.36 -1.44 8.55
C PRO A 91 -4.43 -0.40 8.19
N LEU A 92 -5.30 -0.74 7.26
CA LEU A 92 -6.39 0.11 6.77
C LEU A 92 -7.72 -0.43 7.32
N LYS A 93 -8.38 0.34 8.18
CA LYS A 93 -9.74 0.02 8.62
C LYS A 93 -10.73 0.72 7.72
N LEU A 94 -11.57 -0.03 7.04
CA LEU A 94 -12.65 0.47 6.19
C LEU A 94 -13.96 0.32 6.93
N GLN A 95 -14.67 1.43 7.11
CA GLN A 95 -16.02 1.39 7.67
C GLN A 95 -17.02 1.19 6.54
N LEU A 96 -17.86 0.16 6.65
CA LEU A 96 -18.98 0.01 5.73
C LEU A 96 -19.96 1.15 5.95
N ALA A 97 -20.26 1.86 4.88
CA ALA A 97 -21.40 2.76 4.92
C ALA A 97 -22.69 1.94 5.03
N PRO A 98 -23.66 2.34 5.89
CA PRO A 98 -24.98 1.71 5.93
C PRO A 98 -25.62 1.72 4.54
N PRO A 99 -26.46 0.74 4.19
CA PRO A 99 -27.18 0.74 2.91
C PRO A 99 -27.99 2.04 2.79
N GLY A 100 -27.61 2.90 1.84
CA GLY A 100 -28.18 4.24 1.65
C GLY A 100 -27.18 5.41 1.75
N THR A 101 -25.93 5.16 2.17
CA THR A 101 -24.88 6.20 2.20
C THR A 101 -23.72 5.80 1.29
N THR A 102 -23.33 6.66 0.34
CA THR A 102 -22.30 6.37 -0.67
C THR A 102 -20.87 6.72 -0.25
N ALA A 103 -20.68 7.31 0.93
CA ALA A 103 -19.40 7.87 1.34
C ALA A 103 -18.81 7.13 2.55
N THR A 104 -17.93 6.17 2.29
CA THR A 104 -17.00 5.65 3.30
C THR A 104 -15.84 6.63 3.45
N VAL A 105 -15.67 7.22 4.63
CA VAL A 105 -14.52 8.07 4.94
C VAL A 105 -13.33 7.18 5.25
N PHE A 106 -12.34 7.18 4.36
CA PHE A 106 -11.06 6.50 4.60
C PHE A 106 -10.28 7.24 5.71
N GLN A 107 -9.97 6.54 6.80
CA GLN A 107 -9.11 7.11 7.83
C GLN A 107 -7.65 7.13 7.34
N LYS A 108 -6.94 8.22 7.65
CA LYS A 108 -5.48 8.28 7.47
C LYS A 108 -4.83 7.31 8.46
N VAL A 109 -4.11 6.33 7.94
CA VAL A 109 -3.40 5.33 8.75
C VAL A 109 -1.90 5.51 8.65
N LYS A 110 -1.19 5.28 9.76
CA LYS A 110 0.28 5.29 9.78
C LYS A 110 0.79 3.92 9.34
N CYS A 111 1.53 3.87 8.25
CA CYS A 111 2.19 2.66 7.79
C CYS A 111 3.41 2.35 8.65
N LYS A 112 3.58 1.08 9.01
CA LYS A 112 4.82 0.57 9.62
C LYS A 112 5.81 0.25 8.50
N LEU A 113 6.91 1.01 8.42
CA LEU A 113 8.00 0.66 7.53
C LEU A 113 8.86 -0.43 8.14
N ALA A 114 9.24 -1.42 7.32
CA ALA A 114 10.25 -2.39 7.68
C ALA A 114 11.59 -1.66 7.92
N LYS A 115 12.42 -2.21 8.81
CA LYS A 115 13.73 -1.64 9.12
C LYS A 115 14.54 -1.53 7.82
N PRO A 116 15.01 -0.32 7.45
CA PRO A 116 15.89 -0.20 6.31
C PRO A 116 17.14 -1.03 6.52
N LYS A 117 17.67 -1.61 5.44
CA LYS A 117 19.05 -2.11 5.44
C LYS A 117 20.00 -0.99 5.81
N LYS A 118 21.14 -1.33 6.42
CA LYS A 118 22.17 -0.49 7.08
C LYS A 118 22.67 0.77 6.29
N TYR A 119 22.22 0.97 5.05
CA TYR A 119 22.62 2.05 4.14
C TYR A 119 21.44 2.74 3.42
N CYS A 120 20.20 2.47 3.84
CA CYS A 120 18.98 2.97 3.23
C CYS A 120 18.33 4.00 4.16
N SER A 121 18.61 5.30 3.98
CA SER A 121 17.94 6.37 4.74
C SER A 121 16.72 6.89 3.96
N TYR A 122 15.53 6.77 4.55
CA TYR A 122 14.29 7.38 4.06
C TYR A 122 14.17 8.81 4.64
N THR A 123 15.09 9.69 4.28
CA THR A 123 15.11 11.11 4.69
C THR A 123 14.84 12.01 3.50
#